data_AF-A0A0F8XTY0-F1
#
_entry.id   AF-A0A0F8XTY0-F1
#
_cell.length_a   1.000
_cell.length_b   1.000
_cell.length_c   1.000
_cell.angle_alpha   90.00
_cell.angle_beta   90.00
_cell.angle_gamma   90.00
#
_symmetry.space_group_name_H-M   'P 1'
#
loop_
_entity.id
_entity.type
_entity.pdbx_description
1 polymer ?
#
loop_
_entity_poly.entity_id
_entity_poly.type
_entity_poly.pdbx_seq_one_letter_code
_entity_poly.pdbx_strand_id
1 'polypeptide(L)'
;MSTLDKTAPVGLCGKFKIKSLVFEKPGPQNTDATLTAVGRRAKELGIRQVVVASTHGKTALRAAELLDDAKVVAVSICAGFDDKGWTMSPDERKQLEEAGITVLTGTHTLGDDVSEAFGAIAPNRVVRETLY
;
A
#
# COMPACT_ATOMS: atom_id res chain seq x y z
N MET A 1 22.72 6.89 -32.59
CA MET A 1 23.07 5.44 -32.60
C MET A 1 22.95 4.91 -31.18
N SER A 2 21.72 4.82 -30.66
CA SER A 2 21.07 3.56 -30.30
C SER A 2 21.81 2.76 -29.21
N THR A 3 21.54 3.06 -27.95
CA THR A 3 21.72 2.09 -26.86
C THR A 3 20.42 1.31 -26.72
N LEU A 4 20.44 0.11 -27.30
CA LEU A 4 19.33 -0.82 -27.38
C LEU A 4 18.82 -1.24 -26.00
N ASP A 5 17.52 -1.03 -25.81
CA ASP A 5 16.62 -1.86 -25.01
C ASP A 5 16.89 -3.35 -25.30
N LYS A 6 17.20 -4.11 -24.25
CA LYS A 6 17.16 -5.57 -24.26
C LYS A 6 16.41 -6.03 -23.02
N THR A 7 15.10 -6.16 -23.19
CA THR A 7 14.25 -7.15 -22.54
C THR A 7 14.99 -8.49 -22.44
N ALA A 8 15.43 -8.87 -21.24
CA ALA A 8 16.00 -10.17 -20.99
C ALA A 8 14.87 -11.22 -20.89
N PRO A 9 15.01 -12.39 -21.52
CA PRO A 9 13.97 -13.41 -21.55
C PRO A 9 13.83 -14.07 -20.17
N VAL A 10 12.61 -14.53 -19.92
CA VAL A 10 12.20 -15.30 -18.74
C VAL A 10 13.05 -16.56 -18.63
N GLY A 11 13.98 -16.55 -17.68
CA GLY A 11 14.83 -17.70 -17.34
C GLY A 11 16.03 -17.25 -16.53
N LEU A 12 15.93 -17.14 -15.20
CA LEU A 12 17.07 -16.72 -14.39
C LEU A 12 17.34 -17.65 -13.20
N CYS A 13 18.31 -18.56 -13.41
CA CYS A 13 19.22 -19.05 -12.37
C CYS A 13 20.39 -18.06 -12.22
N GLY A 14 20.09 -16.81 -11.83
CA GLY A 14 21.07 -15.75 -11.59
C GLY A 14 20.99 -15.23 -10.15
N LYS A 15 22.13 -14.94 -9.51
CA LYS A 15 22.15 -14.32 -8.17
C LYS A 15 21.63 -12.88 -8.26
N PHE A 16 20.43 -12.61 -7.74
CA PHE A 16 19.89 -11.26 -7.62
C PHE A 16 20.35 -10.61 -6.32
N LYS A 17 20.75 -9.33 -6.38
CA LYS A 17 20.97 -8.49 -5.19
C LYS A 17 19.74 -7.63 -4.95
N ILE A 18 19.15 -7.73 -3.78
CA ILE A 18 18.02 -6.91 -3.35
C ILE A 18 18.53 -5.93 -2.29
N LYS A 19 18.15 -4.65 -2.41
CA LYS A 19 18.43 -3.63 -1.40
C LYS A 19 17.18 -3.43 -0.55
N SER A 20 17.33 -3.52 0.76
CA SER A 20 16.27 -3.25 1.73
C SER A 20 16.60 -1.99 2.54
N LEU A 21 15.58 -1.21 2.85
CA LEU A 21 15.66 -0.07 3.76
C LEU A 21 15.05 -0.49 5.09
N VAL A 22 15.79 -0.27 6.18
CA VAL A 22 15.35 -0.59 7.55
C VAL A 22 15.35 0.69 8.35
N PHE A 23 14.24 0.96 9.05
CA PHE A 23 14.08 2.13 9.91
C PHE A 23 14.23 1.74 11.37
N GLU A 24 14.91 2.58 12.16
CA GLU A 24 15.09 2.32 13.60
C GLU A 24 13.79 2.48 14.40
N LYS A 25 12.91 3.38 13.95
CA LYS A 25 11.65 3.68 14.63
C LYS A 25 10.49 3.63 13.64
N PRO A 26 9.33 3.06 14.03
CA PRO A 26 8.12 3.14 13.22
C PRO A 26 7.57 4.57 13.20
N GLY A 27 6.73 4.88 12.21
CA GLY A 27 5.92 6.11 12.19
C GLY A 27 5.88 6.86 10.86
N PRO A 28 5.08 7.95 10.80
CA PRO A 28 4.81 8.70 9.57
C PRO A 28 6.05 9.41 9.00
N GLN A 29 7.08 9.67 9.82
CA GLN A 29 8.35 10.24 9.37
C GLN A 29 9.06 9.40 8.29
N ASN A 30 8.73 8.11 8.19
CA ASN A 30 9.33 7.20 7.21
C ASN A 30 8.61 7.17 5.86
N THR A 31 7.48 7.88 5.71
CA THR A 31 6.59 7.76 4.54
C THR A 31 7.31 8.08 3.23
N ASP A 32 7.96 9.24 3.14
CA ASP A 32 8.63 9.68 1.91
C ASP A 32 9.79 8.76 1.51
N ALA A 33 10.60 8.34 2.48
CA ALA A 33 11.70 7.41 2.24
C ALA A 33 11.19 6.04 1.77
N THR A 34 10.06 5.57 2.33
CA THR A 34 9.40 4.33 1.93
C THR A 34 8.87 4.42 0.50
N LEU A 35 8.12 5.48 0.17
CA LEU A 35 7.56 5.69 -1.16
C LEU A 35 8.66 5.85 -2.22
N THR A 36 9.75 6.54 -1.90
CA THR A 36 10.92 6.65 -2.78
C THR A 36 11.54 5.28 -3.08
N ALA A 37 11.70 4.43 -2.05
CA ALA A 37 12.21 3.08 -2.23
C ALA A 37 11.26 2.19 -3.05
N VAL A 38 9.94 2.32 -2.83
CA VAL A 38 8.89 1.66 -3.61
C VAL A 38 8.96 2.09 -5.08
N GLY A 39 9.05 3.39 -5.37
CA GLY A 39 9.12 3.90 -6.72
C GLY A 39 10.33 3.38 -7.49
N ARG A 40 11.51 3.38 -6.85
CA ARG A 40 12.71 2.78 -7.45
C ARG A 40 12.48 1.31 -7.79
N ARG A 41 11.94 0.53 -6.85
CA ARG A 41 11.73 -0.91 -7.04
C ARG A 41 10.66 -1.21 -8.09
N ALA A 42 9.60 -0.42 -8.12
CA ALA A 42 8.54 -0.54 -9.11
C ALA A 42 9.08 -0.31 -10.52
N LYS A 43 9.90 0.74 -10.72
CA LYS A 43 10.57 1.02 -11.99
C LYS A 43 11.53 -0.11 -12.40
N GLU A 44 12.36 -0.62 -11.48
CA GLU A 44 13.26 -1.75 -11.74
C GLU A 44 12.55 -3.04 -12.20
N LEU A 45 11.32 -3.25 -11.72
CA LEU A 45 10.53 -4.45 -12.01
C LEU A 45 9.47 -4.25 -13.09
N GLY A 46 9.31 -3.03 -13.61
CA GLY A 46 8.22 -2.69 -14.53
C GLY A 46 6.82 -2.80 -13.90
N ILE A 47 6.71 -2.66 -12.57
CA ILE A 47 5.43 -2.65 -11.85
C ILE A 47 4.74 -1.31 -12.08
N ARG A 48 3.48 -1.36 -12.49
CA ARG A 48 2.67 -0.17 -12.86
C ARG A 48 1.52 0.12 -11.90
N GLN A 49 1.36 -0.67 -10.84
CA GLN A 49 0.31 -0.48 -9.85
C GLN A 49 0.89 -0.61 -8.45
N VAL A 50 0.54 0.32 -7.56
CA VAL A 50 0.96 0.33 -6.17
C VAL A 50 -0.27 0.46 -5.29
N VAL A 51 -0.41 -0.46 -4.33
CA VAL A 51 -1.50 -0.46 -3.35
C VAL A 51 -0.97 0.15 -2.05
N VAL A 52 -1.70 1.10 -1.49
CA VAL A 52 -1.29 1.87 -0.31
C VAL A 52 -2.41 1.85 0.73
N ALA A 53 -2.10 1.40 1.94
CA ALA A 53 -2.99 1.59 3.09
C ALA A 53 -3.05 3.08 3.44
N SER A 54 -4.24 3.68 3.38
CA SER A 54 -4.43 5.10 3.64
C SER A 54 -5.82 5.41 4.18
N THR A 55 -5.90 5.56 5.51
CA THR A 55 -7.15 5.84 6.24
C THR A 55 -7.86 7.10 5.76
N HIS A 56 -7.17 8.24 5.80
CA HIS A 56 -7.68 9.56 5.35
C HIS A 56 -7.02 10.05 4.05
N GLY A 57 -6.40 9.15 3.29
CA GLY A 57 -5.86 9.47 1.97
C GLY A 57 -4.53 10.23 1.89
N LYS A 58 -4.01 10.81 2.98
CA LYS A 58 -2.73 11.56 2.99
C LYS A 58 -1.57 10.78 2.35
N THR A 59 -1.40 9.51 2.72
CA THR A 59 -0.37 8.64 2.16
C THR A 59 -0.58 8.36 0.68
N ALA A 60 -1.83 8.17 0.25
CA ALA A 60 -2.16 7.88 -1.14
C ALA A 60 -1.92 9.10 -2.04
N LEU A 61 -2.25 10.31 -1.59
CA LEU A 61 -1.92 11.56 -2.28
C LEU A 61 -0.40 11.71 -2.44
N ARG A 62 0.34 11.51 -1.34
CA ARG A 62 1.81 11.55 -1.39
C ARG A 62 2.41 10.49 -2.30
N ALA A 63 1.80 9.30 -2.34
CA ALA A 63 2.20 8.24 -3.27
C ALA A 63 1.94 8.65 -4.73
N ALA A 64 0.80 9.25 -5.04
CA ALA A 64 0.50 9.71 -6.40
C ALA A 64 1.48 10.81 -6.88
N GLU A 65 1.94 11.68 -5.97
CA GLU A 65 2.97 12.68 -6.28
C GLU A 65 4.35 12.06 -6.60
N LEU A 66 4.75 11.04 -5.85
CA LEU A 66 6.10 10.45 -5.94
C LEU A 66 6.19 9.27 -6.93
N LEU A 67 5.05 8.67 -7.27
CA LEU A 67 4.93 7.47 -8.10
C LEU A 67 4.12 7.77 -9.37
N ASP A 68 4.43 8.88 -10.03
CA ASP A 68 3.79 9.37 -11.26
C ASP A 68 3.61 8.30 -12.36
N ASP A 69 4.57 7.39 -12.50
CA ASP A 69 4.54 6.31 -13.49
C ASP A 69 3.65 5.11 -13.09
N ALA A 70 3.06 5.10 -11.89
CA ALA A 70 2.30 3.98 -11.35
C ALA A 70 0.88 4.38 -10.92
N LYS A 71 -0.10 3.52 -11.24
CA LYS A 71 -1.47 3.66 -10.74
C LYS A 71 -1.50 3.38 -9.23
N VAL A 72 -1.90 4.38 -8.45
CA VAL A 72 -2.10 4.24 -7.01
C VAL A 72 -3.51 3.73 -6.71
N VAL A 73 -3.60 2.72 -5.86
CA VAL A 73 -4.84 2.23 -5.25
C VAL A 73 -4.77 2.46 -3.75
N ALA A 74 -5.62 3.34 -3.23
CA ALA A 74 -5.76 3.56 -1.80
C ALA A 74 -6.71 2.52 -1.19
N VAL A 75 -6.29 1.89 -0.10
CA VAL A 75 -7.16 1.05 0.73
C VAL A 75 -7.47 1.82 2.01
N SER A 76 -8.73 2.26 2.15
CA SER A 76 -9.19 2.93 3.36
C SER A 76 -9.61 1.92 4.42
N ILE A 77 -9.76 2.38 5.66
CA ILE A 77 -10.31 1.56 6.74
C ILE A 77 -11.78 1.20 6.48
N CYS A 78 -12.25 0.08 7.05
CA CYS A 78 -13.63 -0.37 6.91
C CYS A 78 -14.62 0.51 7.70
N ALA A 79 -15.90 0.49 7.30
CA ALA A 79 -16.97 1.26 7.93
C ALA A 79 -17.23 0.86 9.41
N GLY A 80 -16.77 -0.30 9.86
CA GLY A 80 -16.89 -0.73 11.26
C GLY A 80 -16.12 0.16 12.26
N PHE A 81 -15.27 1.06 11.78
CA PHE A 81 -14.51 2.01 12.59
C PHE A 81 -15.08 3.44 12.57
N ASP A 82 -16.30 3.64 12.07
CA ASP A 82 -16.94 4.96 11.96
C ASP A 82 -17.04 5.66 13.32
N ASP A 83 -17.44 4.93 14.37
CA ASP A 83 -17.53 5.44 15.74
C ASP A 83 -16.20 5.97 16.30
N LYS A 84 -15.06 5.59 15.70
CA LYS A 84 -13.73 6.10 16.07
C LYS A 84 -13.29 7.31 15.25
N GLY A 85 -14.10 7.73 14.28
CA GLY A 85 -13.78 8.80 13.34
C GLY A 85 -12.64 8.47 12.38
N TRP A 86 -12.40 7.18 12.13
CA TRP A 86 -11.30 6.72 11.26
C TRP A 86 -11.73 6.51 9.81
N THR A 87 -13.03 6.47 9.55
CA THR A 87 -13.57 6.29 8.21
C THR A 87 -13.23 7.49 7.33
N MET A 88 -12.89 7.21 6.07
CA MET A 88 -12.65 8.25 5.07
C MET A 88 -13.96 8.98 4.79
N SER A 89 -13.93 10.31 4.86
CA SER A 89 -15.10 11.12 4.53
C SER A 89 -15.39 11.11 3.01
N PRO A 90 -16.63 11.43 2.59
CA PRO A 90 -16.95 11.59 1.17
C PRO A 90 -16.07 12.63 0.45
N ASP A 91 -15.72 13.73 1.12
CA ASP A 91 -14.88 14.79 0.54
C ASP A 91 -13.42 14.33 0.38
N GLU A 92 -12.87 13.62 1.37
CA GLU A 92 -11.54 13.00 1.26
C GLU A 92 -11.50 11.99 0.10
N ARG A 93 -12.52 11.14 -0.01
CA ARG A 93 -12.64 10.19 -1.13
C ARG A 93 -12.68 10.91 -2.47
N LYS A 94 -13.52 11.93 -2.59
CA LYS A 94 -13.67 12.72 -3.81
C LYS A 94 -12.34 13.36 -4.21
N GLN A 95 -11.61 13.95 -3.27
CA GLN A 95 -10.28 14.53 -3.52
C GLN A 95 -9.30 13.49 -4.10
N LEU A 96 -9.31 12.26 -3.59
CA LEU A 96 -8.46 11.17 -4.09
C LEU A 96 -8.87 10.74 -5.51
N GLU A 97 -10.17 10.56 -5.73
CA GLU A 97 -10.69 10.14 -7.03
C GLU A 97 -10.43 11.19 -8.12
N GLU A 98 -10.56 12.49 -7.80
CA GLU A 98 -10.19 13.61 -8.68
C GLU A 98 -8.69 13.65 -8.99
N ALA A 99 -7.84 13.18 -8.06
CA ALA A 99 -6.41 12.99 -8.29
C ALA A 99 -6.08 11.71 -9.09
N GLY A 100 -7.08 10.99 -9.60
CA GLY A 100 -6.91 9.76 -10.38
C GLY A 100 -6.61 8.51 -9.55
N ILE A 101 -6.75 8.59 -8.22
CA ILE A 101 -6.49 7.48 -7.29
C ILE A 101 -7.75 6.62 -7.20
N THR A 102 -7.60 5.30 -7.36
CA THR A 102 -8.70 4.36 -7.08
C THR A 102 -8.79 4.11 -5.58
N VAL A 103 -9.97 4.25 -4.98
CA VAL A 103 -10.16 4.05 -3.54
C VAL A 103 -11.02 2.80 -3.27
N LEU A 104 -10.42 1.81 -2.61
CA LEU A 104 -11.07 0.61 -2.11
C LEU A 104 -11.38 0.76 -0.62
N THR A 105 -12.64 0.52 -0.26
CA THR A 105 -13.07 0.38 1.14
C THR A 105 -13.66 -1.01 1.31
N GLY A 106 -13.16 -1.77 2.28
CA GLY A 106 -13.63 -3.13 2.56
C GLY A 106 -13.22 -3.58 3.96
N THR A 107 -13.76 -4.71 4.40
CA THR A 107 -13.41 -5.31 5.70
C THR A 107 -11.93 -5.69 5.73
N HIS A 108 -11.27 -5.53 6.87
CA HIS A 108 -9.93 -6.06 7.06
C HIS A 108 -9.98 -7.59 6.98
N THR A 109 -9.26 -8.19 6.03
CA THR A 109 -9.35 -9.64 5.81
C THR A 109 -8.60 -10.46 6.85
N LEU A 110 -7.67 -9.84 7.58
CA LEU A 110 -6.86 -10.48 8.62
C LEU A 110 -7.40 -10.23 10.05
N GLY A 111 -8.56 -9.59 10.22
CA GLY A 111 -9.12 -9.33 11.55
C GLY A 111 -10.26 -8.32 11.49
N ASP A 112 -10.79 -7.90 12.63
CA ASP A 112 -11.87 -6.89 12.72
C ASP A 112 -13.14 -7.27 11.92
N ASP A 113 -13.35 -8.57 11.72
CA ASP A 113 -14.54 -9.14 11.09
C ASP A 113 -15.52 -9.67 12.15
N VAL A 114 -16.55 -10.38 11.69
CA VAL A 114 -17.59 -10.97 12.54
C VAL A 114 -17.02 -11.83 13.67
N SER A 115 -15.89 -12.50 13.48
CA SER A 115 -15.29 -13.38 14.49
C SER A 115 -14.86 -12.61 15.73
N GLU A 116 -14.33 -11.40 15.56
CA GLU A 116 -13.95 -10.53 16.68
C GLU A 116 -15.19 -10.01 17.43
N ALA A 117 -16.30 -9.73 16.73
CA ALA A 117 -17.55 -9.32 17.37
C ALA A 117 -18.12 -10.40 18.31
N PHE A 118 -17.85 -11.68 18.04
CA PHE A 118 -18.24 -12.81 18.90
C PHE A 118 -17.14 -13.24 19.88
N GLY A 119 -16.04 -12.49 20.00
CA GLY A 119 -14.95 -12.78 20.92
C GLY A 119 -14.16 -14.06 20.59
N ALA A 120 -14.27 -14.57 19.36
CA ALA A 120 -13.58 -15.79 18.95
C ALA A 120 -12.11 -15.50 18.60
N ILE A 121 -11.22 -16.39 19.03
CA ILE A 121 -9.84 -16.43 18.52
C ILE A 121 -9.87 -17.20 17.20
N ALA A 122 -10.18 -16.50 16.12
CA ALA A 122 -10.20 -17.08 14.79
C ALA A 122 -8.79 -17.15 14.16
N PRO A 123 -8.55 -18.07 13.19
CA PRO A 123 -7.23 -18.22 12.57
C PRO A 123 -6.64 -16.94 11.97
N ASN A 124 -7.47 -16.08 11.38
CA ASN A 124 -7.06 -14.80 10.83
C ASN A 124 -6.48 -13.87 11.91
N ARG A 125 -7.07 -13.84 13.11
CA ARG A 125 -6.53 -13.09 14.25
C ARG A 125 -5.14 -13.56 14.64
N VAL A 126 -4.92 -14.88 14.70
CA VAL A 126 -3.59 -15.44 15.01
C VAL A 126 -2.55 -14.99 13.98
N VAL A 127 -2.91 -14.98 12.69
CA VAL A 127 -2.04 -14.48 11.62
C VAL A 127 -1.76 -12.99 11.78
N ARG A 128 -2.76 -12.16 12.09
CA ARG A 128 -2.59 -10.72 12.34
C ARG A 128 -1.60 -10.45 13.46
N GLU A 129 -1.80 -11.04 14.63
CA GLU A 129 -0.94 -10.81 15.81
C GLU A 129 0.51 -11.29 15.59
N THR A 130 0.73 -12.20 14.63
CA THR A 130 2.08 -12.66 14.25
C THR A 130 2.81 -11.66 13.35
N LEU A 131 2.06 -10.85 12.58
CA LEU A 131 2.60 -9.91 11.59
C LEU A 131 2.65 -8.46 12.08
N TYR A 132 2.10 -8.18 13.27
CA TYR A 132 2.00 -6.86 13.89
C TYR A 132 3.29 -6.46 14.61
#